data_AF-A0A924FKK7-F1
#
_entry.id   AF-A0A924FKK7-F1
#
_cell.length_a   1.000
_cell.length_b   1.000
_cell.length_c   1.000
_cell.angle_alpha   90.00
_cell.angle_beta   90.00
_cell.angle_gamma   90.00
#
_symmetry.space_group_name_H-M   'P 1'
#
loop_
_entity.id
_entity.type
_entity.pdbx_description
1 polymer ?
#
loop_
_entity_poly.entity_id
_entity_poly.type
_entity_poly.pdbx_seq_one_letter_code
_entity_poly.pdbx_strand_id
1 'polypeptide(L)'
;AHELLHVAKVEARALFDAGYRPPMKQLVPVTGRYGVATIMAQLVNMRDGGFISAHDYKLGVMIAQVVCGGDVDEGSLVDEQWLLDAERRAFMELLNHPKSQERIMGMMQTGKPIRN
;
A
#
# COMPACT_ATOMS: atom_id res chain seq x y z
N ALA A 1 12.19 30.93 -0.42
CA ALA A 1 11.06 30.04 -0.05
C ALA A 1 9.78 30.29 -0.84
N HIS A 2 9.45 31.53 -1.26
CA HIS A 2 8.21 31.83 -2.01
C HIS A 2 8.26 31.56 -3.53
N GLU A 3 9.45 31.36 -4.09
CA GLU A 3 9.64 31.21 -5.53
C GLU A 3 9.06 29.89 -6.08
N LEU A 4 9.24 28.76 -5.38
CA LEU A 4 8.74 27.46 -5.83
C LEU A 4 7.21 27.41 -5.90
N LEU A 5 6.51 27.98 -4.92
CA LEU A 5 5.05 28.03 -4.92
C LEU A 5 4.53 28.93 -6.05
N HIS A 6 5.19 30.06 -6.27
CA HIS A 6 4.84 30.96 -7.37
C HIS A 6 5.03 30.26 -8.73
N VAL A 7 6.18 29.62 -8.95
CA VAL A 7 6.47 28.86 -10.17
C VAL A 7 5.46 27.73 -10.38
N ALA A 8 5.17 26.93 -9.35
CA ALA A 8 4.20 25.83 -9.45
C ALA A 8 2.79 26.33 -9.81
N LYS A 9 2.37 27.49 -9.28
CA LYS A 9 1.07 28.10 -9.61
C LYS A 9 1.03 28.58 -11.06
N VAL A 10 2.09 29.24 -11.53
CA VAL A 10 2.20 29.70 -12.92
C VAL A 10 2.18 28.50 -13.88
N GLU A 11 2.91 27.44 -13.56
CA GLU A 11 2.96 26.21 -14.36
C GLU A 11 1.58 25.53 -14.44
N ALA A 12 0.92 25.34 -13.29
CA ALA A 12 -0.42 24.77 -13.25
C ALA A 12 -1.43 25.60 -14.06
N ARG A 13 -1.29 26.93 -14.04
CA ARG A 13 -2.11 27.83 -14.84
C ARG A 13 -1.80 27.71 -16.33
N ALA A 14 -0.53 27.65 -16.70
CA ALA A 14 -0.10 27.45 -18.08
C ALA A 14 -0.63 26.13 -18.66
N LEU A 15 -0.57 25.04 -17.90
CA LEU A 15 -1.16 23.75 -18.28
C LEU A 15 -2.68 23.86 -18.51
N PHE A 16 -3.39 24.57 -17.62
CA PHE A 16 -4.83 24.79 -17.77
C PHE A 16 -5.16 25.61 -19.03
N ASP A 17 -4.45 26.72 -19.25
CA ASP A 17 -4.66 27.61 -20.40
C ASP A 17 -4.26 26.91 -21.72
N ALA A 18 -3.30 25.97 -21.68
CA ALA A 18 -2.94 25.08 -22.79
C ALA A 18 -3.97 23.95 -23.03
N GLY A 19 -5.04 23.87 -22.24
CA GLY A 19 -6.10 22.88 -22.42
C GLY A 19 -5.74 21.48 -21.90
N TYR A 20 -4.85 21.38 -20.92
CA TYR A 20 -4.43 20.10 -20.34
C TYR A 20 -5.64 19.22 -19.96
N ARG A 21 -5.53 17.93 -20.32
CA ARG A 21 -6.45 16.87 -19.92
C ARG A 21 -5.63 15.76 -19.27
N PRO A 22 -6.08 15.25 -18.11
CA PRO A 22 -5.38 14.14 -17.47
C PRO A 22 -5.36 12.93 -18.42
N PRO A 23 -4.29 12.12 -18.38
CA PRO A 23 -4.23 10.89 -19.16
C PRO A 23 -5.38 9.96 -18.77
N MET A 24 -5.81 9.13 -19.73
CA MET A 24 -6.83 8.12 -19.47
C MET A 24 -6.30 7.15 -18.42
N LYS A 25 -7.11 6.90 -17.37
CA LYS A 25 -6.75 5.94 -16.32
C LYS A 25 -6.55 4.57 -16.94
N GLN A 26 -5.37 3.99 -16.71
CA GLN A 26 -5.09 2.63 -17.15
C GLN A 26 -5.70 1.63 -16.18
N LEU A 27 -6.18 0.53 -16.72
CA LEU A 27 -6.63 -0.61 -15.92
C LEU A 27 -5.45 -1.53 -15.65
N VAL A 28 -5.43 -2.09 -14.45
CA VAL A 28 -4.40 -2.99 -13.95
C VAL A 28 -5.00 -4.40 -13.85
N PRO A 29 -4.44 -5.41 -14.53
CA PRO A 29 -4.82 -6.80 -14.32
C PRO A 29 -4.30 -7.27 -12.96
N VAL A 30 -5.19 -7.83 -12.14
CA VAL A 30 -4.84 -8.33 -10.81
C VAL A 30 -4.96 -9.84 -10.72
N THR A 31 -4.16 -10.43 -9.83
CA THR A 31 -4.16 -11.87 -9.56
C THR A 31 -5.33 -12.33 -8.68
N GLY A 32 -5.99 -11.38 -8.00
CA GLY A 32 -7.19 -11.63 -7.21
C GLY A 32 -6.97 -12.61 -6.06
N ARG A 33 -8.04 -13.33 -5.71
CA ARG A 33 -8.07 -14.34 -4.64
C ARG A 33 -6.97 -15.39 -4.78
N TYR A 34 -6.67 -15.82 -6.00
CA TYR A 34 -5.63 -16.82 -6.25
C TYR A 34 -4.25 -16.33 -5.80
N GLY A 35 -3.91 -15.08 -6.14
CA GLY A 35 -2.67 -14.44 -5.70
C GLY A 35 -2.60 -14.30 -4.18
N VAL A 36 -3.70 -13.85 -3.57
CA VAL A 36 -3.80 -13.72 -2.10
C VAL A 36 -3.55 -15.07 -1.42
N ALA A 37 -4.23 -16.13 -1.85
CA ALA A 37 -4.10 -17.46 -1.27
C ALA A 37 -2.67 -18.02 -1.39
N THR A 38 -2.03 -17.80 -2.55
CA THR A 38 -0.66 -18.24 -2.79
C THR A 38 0.33 -17.57 -1.83
N ILE A 39 0.22 -16.24 -1.65
CA ILE A 39 1.08 -15.51 -0.72
C ILE A 39 0.78 -15.92 0.73
N MET A 40 -0.49 -16.07 1.10
CA MET A 40 -0.88 -16.50 2.44
C MET A 40 -0.30 -17.87 2.80
N ALA A 41 -0.28 -18.83 1.87
CA ALA A 41 0.32 -20.14 2.10
C ALA A 41 1.81 -20.04 2.44
N GLN A 42 2.56 -19.17 1.75
CA GLN A 42 3.97 -18.92 2.06
C GLN A 42 4.14 -18.26 3.43
N LEU A 43 3.31 -17.26 3.74
CA LEU A 43 3.34 -16.55 5.02
C LEU A 43 3.03 -17.49 6.21
N VAL A 44 2.10 -18.44 6.06
CA VAL A 44 1.81 -19.45 7.09
C VAL A 44 3.06 -20.29 7.36
N ASN A 45 3.70 -20.80 6.32
CA ASN A 45 4.94 -21.59 6.47
C ASN A 45 6.05 -20.78 7.15
N MET A 46 6.20 -19.50 6.80
CA MET A 46 7.20 -18.63 7.44
C MET A 46 6.88 -18.35 8.92
N ARG A 47 5.61 -18.17 9.26
CA ARG A 47 5.17 -17.94 10.64
C ARG A 47 5.38 -19.19 11.49
N ASP A 48 4.93 -20.33 10.99
CA ASP A 48 4.98 -21.60 11.73
C ASP A 48 6.42 -22.15 11.80
N GLY A 49 7.26 -21.82 10.80
CA GLY A 49 8.70 -22.03 10.84
C GLY A 49 9.46 -21.04 11.74
N GLY A 50 8.79 -20.08 12.38
CA GLY A 50 9.41 -19.10 13.28
C GLY A 50 10.24 -18.02 12.59
N PHE A 51 10.16 -17.89 11.27
CA PHE A 51 10.91 -16.89 10.49
C PHE A 51 10.29 -15.48 10.59
N ILE A 52 8.98 -15.39 10.82
CA ILE A 52 8.24 -14.13 10.96
C ILE A 52 7.36 -14.15 12.21
N SER A 53 7.11 -12.98 12.81
CA SER A 53 6.20 -12.86 13.96
C SER A 53 4.73 -12.99 13.53
N ALA A 54 3.83 -13.12 14.51
CA ALA A 54 2.39 -13.03 14.25
C ALA A 54 1.97 -11.66 13.69
N HIS A 55 2.66 -10.59 14.05
CA HIS A 55 2.39 -9.25 13.50
C HIS A 55 2.90 -9.13 12.06
N ASP A 56 4.09 -9.66 11.77
CA ASP A 56 4.63 -9.73 10.40
C ASP A 56 3.70 -10.52 9.48
N TYR A 57 3.14 -11.63 9.97
CA TYR A 57 2.10 -12.39 9.25
C TYR A 57 0.89 -11.50 8.93
N LYS A 58 0.35 -10.76 9.92
CA LYS A 58 -0.77 -9.85 9.71
C LYS A 58 -0.44 -8.77 8.66
N LEU A 59 0.74 -8.16 8.72
CA LEU A 59 1.20 -7.19 7.72
C LEU A 59 1.26 -7.82 6.33
N GLY A 60 1.88 -9.00 6.20
CA GLY A 60 2.01 -9.71 4.94
C GLY A 60 0.66 -10.04 4.31
N VAL A 61 -0.32 -10.45 5.11
CA VAL A 61 -1.69 -10.72 4.63
C VAL A 61 -2.34 -9.46 4.08
N MET A 62 -2.23 -8.31 4.77
CA MET A 62 -2.78 -7.04 4.27
C MET A 62 -2.09 -6.59 2.98
N ILE A 63 -0.76 -6.72 2.89
CA ILE A 63 -0.02 -6.40 1.67
C ILE A 63 -0.48 -7.30 0.52
N ALA A 64 -0.64 -8.61 0.76
CA ALA A 64 -1.14 -9.55 -0.24
C ALA A 64 -2.54 -9.15 -0.73
N GLN A 65 -3.46 -8.78 0.18
CA GLN A 65 -4.79 -8.32 -0.19
C GLN A 65 -4.76 -7.07 -1.06
N VAL A 66 -3.89 -6.10 -0.77
CA VAL A 66 -3.78 -4.85 -1.56
C VAL A 66 -3.18 -5.13 -2.93
N VAL A 67 -2.02 -5.79 -2.99
CA VAL A 67 -1.26 -5.98 -4.24
C VAL A 67 -1.99 -6.93 -5.20
N CYS A 68 -2.71 -7.92 -4.68
CA CYS A 68 -3.50 -8.83 -5.52
C CYS A 68 -4.89 -8.27 -5.88
N GLY A 69 -5.23 -7.04 -5.50
CA GLY A 69 -6.52 -6.43 -5.83
C GLY A 69 -7.70 -6.91 -4.97
N GLY A 70 -7.46 -7.71 -3.94
CA GLY A 70 -8.44 -8.13 -2.95
C GLY A 70 -9.28 -9.35 -3.38
N ASP A 71 -10.55 -9.33 -3.01
CA ASP A 71 -11.51 -10.41 -3.29
C ASP A 71 -12.12 -10.25 -4.69
N VAL A 72 -11.29 -10.44 -5.71
CA VAL A 72 -11.70 -10.49 -7.13
C VAL A 72 -11.15 -11.74 -7.80
N ASP A 73 -11.67 -12.08 -8.97
CA ASP A 73 -11.17 -13.20 -9.76
C ASP A 73 -9.84 -12.86 -10.44
N GLU A 74 -9.03 -13.88 -10.70
CA GLU A 74 -7.77 -13.74 -11.41
C GLU A 74 -7.99 -13.16 -12.81
N GLY A 75 -7.15 -12.20 -13.20
CA GLY A 75 -7.24 -11.51 -14.49
C GLY A 75 -8.28 -10.39 -14.53
N SER A 76 -8.96 -10.11 -13.41
CA SER A 76 -9.84 -8.95 -13.30
C SER A 76 -9.07 -7.66 -13.56
N LEU A 77 -9.70 -6.73 -14.27
CA LEU A 77 -9.16 -5.40 -14.54
C LEU A 77 -9.72 -4.41 -13.52
N VAL A 78 -8.84 -3.85 -12.69
CA VAL A 78 -9.21 -2.81 -11.71
C VAL A 78 -8.59 -1.47 -12.10
N ASP A 79 -9.18 -0.36 -11.67
CA ASP A 79 -8.52 0.94 -11.83
C ASP A 79 -7.47 1.17 -10.74
N GLU A 80 -6.59 2.16 -10.94
CA GLU A 80 -5.58 2.54 -9.94
C GLU A 80 -6.21 2.98 -8.61
N GLN A 81 -7.38 3.63 -8.66
CA GLN A 81 -8.04 4.15 -7.47
C GLN A 81 -8.49 3.02 -6.55
N TRP A 82 -8.89 1.87 -7.09
CA TRP A 82 -9.22 0.65 -6.37
C TRP A 82 -8.07 0.20 -5.46
N LEU A 83 -6.85 0.15 -6.01
CA LEU A 83 -5.66 -0.27 -5.28
C LEU A 83 -5.27 0.77 -4.22
N LEU A 84 -5.32 2.06 -4.57
CA LEU A 84 -5.05 3.15 -3.62
C LEU A 84 -6.05 3.18 -2.46
N ASP A 85 -7.33 2.89 -2.73
CA ASP A 85 -8.33 2.81 -1.69
C ASP A 85 -8.16 1.58 -0.79
N ALA A 86 -7.76 0.44 -1.37
CA ALA A 86 -7.40 -0.74 -0.60
C ALA A 86 -6.19 -0.49 0.28
N GLU A 87 -5.13 0.11 -0.26
CA GLU A 87 -3.92 0.51 0.47
C GLU A 87 -4.27 1.46 1.61
N ARG A 88 -5.03 2.52 1.33
CA ARG A 88 -5.45 3.49 2.34
C ARG A 88 -6.19 2.85 3.50
N ARG A 89 -7.11 1.91 3.23
CA ARG A 89 -7.83 1.20 4.30
C ARG A 89 -6.88 0.37 5.17
N ALA A 90 -6.01 -0.43 4.55
CA ALA A 90 -5.04 -1.24 5.27
C ALA A 90 -4.04 -0.39 6.08
N PHE A 91 -3.57 0.70 5.49
CA PHE A 91 -2.66 1.64 6.13
C PHE A 91 -3.28 2.30 7.37
N MET A 92 -4.53 2.78 7.25
CA MET A 92 -5.25 3.37 8.38
C MET A 92 -5.53 2.34 9.48
N GLU A 93 -5.79 1.08 9.14
CA GLU A 93 -5.91 0.01 10.14
C GLU A 93 -4.58 -0.22 10.87
N LEU A 94 -3.48 -0.31 10.12
CA LEU A 94 -2.14 -0.55 10.67
C LEU A 94 -1.66 0.58 11.57
N LEU A 95 -1.94 1.83 11.24
CA LEU A 95 -1.60 2.99 12.08
C LEU A 95 -2.26 2.95 13.46
N ASN A 96 -3.48 2.41 13.54
CA ASN A 96 -4.22 2.25 14.79
C ASN A 96 -3.79 1.01 15.57
N HIS A 97 -2.89 0.19 15.05
CA HIS A 97 -2.49 -1.06 15.68
C HIS A 97 -1.35 -0.84 16.71
N PRO A 98 -1.49 -1.27 17.99
CA PRO A 98 -0.50 -1.02 19.04
C PRO A 98 0.91 -1.48 18.67
N LYS A 99 1.05 -2.70 18.12
CA LYS A 99 2.36 -3.22 17.68
C LYS A 99 3.04 -2.38 16.60
N SER A 100 2.26 -1.75 15.71
CA SER A 100 2.81 -0.85 14.69
C SER A 100 3.34 0.43 15.33
N GLN A 101 2.61 0.98 16.30
CA GLN A 101 3.04 2.16 17.06
C GLN A 101 4.31 1.88 17.87
N GLU A 102 4.39 0.71 18.51
CA GLU A 102 5.60 0.27 19.20
C GLU A 102 6.79 0.15 18.24
N ARG A 103 6.59 -0.40 17.02
CA ARG A 103 7.63 -0.47 15.98
C ARG A 103 8.16 0.90 15.60
N ILE A 104 7.26 1.85 15.36
CA ILE A 104 7.59 3.24 15.02
C ILE A 104 8.39 3.87 16.18
N MET A 105 7.90 3.73 17.42
CA MET A 105 8.57 4.29 18.59
C MET A 105 9.95 3.67 18.82
N GLY A 106 10.05 2.34 18.73
CA GLY A 106 11.31 1.61 18.88
C GLY A 106 12.33 2.04 17.83
N MET A 107 11.89 2.23 16.58
CA MET A 107 12.75 2.72 15.50
C MET A 107 13.20 4.17 15.75
N MET A 108 12.31 5.05 16.21
CA MET A 108 12.65 6.44 16.55
C MET A 108 13.62 6.55 17.74
N GLN A 109 13.48 5.68 18.75
CA GLN A 109 14.30 5.74 19.97
C GLN A 109 15.65 5.04 19.81
N THR A 110 15.66 3.86 19.19
CA THR A 110 16.85 2.98 19.16
C THR A 110 17.53 2.95 17.80
N GLY A 111 16.91 3.53 16.77
CA GLY A 111 17.34 3.42 15.38
C GLY A 111 17.13 2.04 14.75
N LYS A 112 16.61 1.07 15.51
CA LYS A 112 16.37 -0.31 15.04
C LYS A 112 14.89 -0.66 15.14
N PRO A 113 14.31 -1.30 14.11
CA PRO A 113 12.95 -1.78 14.19
C PRO A 113 12.85 -2.91 15.22
N ILE A 114 11.88 -2.80 16.13
CA ILE A 114 11.58 -3.89 17.07
C ILE A 114 10.79 -4.99 16.36
N ARG A 115 11.09 -6.25 16.69
CA ARG A 115 10.38 -7.42 16.15
C ARG A 115 9.36 -7.88 17.19
N ASN A 116 8.11 -7.47 17.01
CA ASN A 116 6.95 -7.83 17.84
C ASN A 116 5.86 -8.55 17.03
#